data_AF-A0A7V2JKK0-F1
#
_entry.id   AF-A0A7V2JKK0-F1
#
_cell.length_a   1.000
_cell.length_b   1.000
_cell.length_c   1.000
_cell.angle_alpha   90.00
_cell.angle_beta   90.00
_cell.angle_gamma   90.00
#
_symmetry.space_group_name_H-M   'P 1'
#
loop_
_entity.id
_entity.type
_entity.pdbx_description
1 polymer ?
#
loop_
_entity_poly.entity_id
_entity_poly.type
_entity_poly.pdbx_seq_one_letter_code
_entity_poly.pdbx_strand_id
1 'polypeptide(L)'
;MSGIFPLASPEQNTGSGYENRDDIDPRYRWDLNNIYTDLADWEKDCKSIKDNIQSLASIQGSLKDGPEELLRFLQLSDSAGRLFDRVWYFPGLAFDLDQRNNELNARKQLVEDLSAQYATSTSWFDPELIAIGQATIHKWMNNNNSDLALYRFHLDEIFRQAEHVLDEDGEQLMALSARFGSTPSQTYSMLTTADATFPEVELSDGSKRKITPGTYSSLLRTLPKQDDREKIFRAHFGLYQQFTNTYASIYNGILQRGWFNARARGYANVLESKLHRFAIPSSVVHTLVESARNGMEPLRRYHKIRRKALGVEKYYLYDSFAALIQHETRYEYGDAEKQIIASVAPLGKDYQATV
;
A
#
# COMPACT_ATOMS: atom_id res chain seq x y z
N MET A 1 47.40 -24.79 15.38
CA MET A 1 47.35 -23.90 14.20
C MET A 1 45.90 -23.93 13.70
N SER A 2 44.90 -23.46 14.44
CA SER A 2 44.63 -22.05 14.78
C SER A 2 44.76 -21.14 13.56
N GLY A 3 43.77 -21.22 12.67
CA GLY A 3 43.49 -20.25 11.62
C GLY A 3 42.04 -19.81 11.75
N ILE A 4 41.77 -18.98 12.76
CA ILE A 4 40.51 -18.27 12.92
C ILE A 4 40.47 -17.25 11.77
N PHE A 5 39.63 -17.49 10.76
CA PHE A 5 39.31 -16.44 9.80
C PHE A 5 38.52 -15.37 10.56
N PRO A 6 38.99 -14.10 10.61
CA PRO A 6 38.21 -13.06 11.22
C PRO A 6 36.93 -12.93 10.41
N LEU A 7 35.79 -13.05 11.10
CA LEU A 7 34.53 -12.51 10.62
C LEU A 7 34.85 -11.07 10.21
N ALA A 8 34.64 -10.75 8.93
CA ALA A 8 34.73 -9.38 8.47
C ALA A 8 33.88 -8.54 9.44
N SER A 9 34.54 -7.61 10.12
CA SER A 9 33.88 -6.56 10.86
C SER A 9 32.78 -5.98 9.95
N PRO A 10 31.62 -5.59 10.48
CA PRO A 10 30.72 -4.73 9.72
C PRO A 10 31.50 -3.45 9.45
N GLU A 11 32.22 -3.39 8.33
CA GLU A 11 32.73 -2.14 7.83
C GLU A 11 31.52 -1.27 7.70
N GLN A 12 31.64 -0.19 8.45
CA GLN A 12 30.64 0.81 8.68
C GLN A 12 29.95 1.10 7.36
N ASN A 13 28.63 1.19 7.42
CA ASN A 13 27.91 2.09 6.55
C ASN A 13 28.61 3.46 6.65
N THR A 14 29.62 3.68 5.81
CA THR A 14 30.07 5.02 5.46
C THR A 14 28.91 5.55 4.64
N GLY A 15 27.86 5.97 5.36
CA GLY A 15 26.93 6.96 4.81
C GLY A 15 27.79 7.99 4.12
N SER A 16 27.36 8.41 2.93
CA SER A 16 28.11 9.00 1.82
C SER A 16 29.04 10.21 2.10
N GLY A 17 29.44 10.47 3.34
CA GLY A 17 30.24 11.60 3.78
C GLY A 17 29.45 12.92 3.78
N TYR A 18 28.23 12.91 3.26
CA TYR A 18 27.39 14.10 3.13
C TYR A 18 26.57 14.33 4.40
N GLU A 19 26.75 15.50 5.01
CA GLU A 19 25.94 15.94 6.14
C GLU A 19 24.68 16.72 5.69
N ASN A 20 24.75 17.39 4.53
CA ASN A 20 23.63 18.09 3.93
C ASN A 20 23.26 17.56 2.55
N ARG A 21 21.98 17.69 2.21
CA ARG A 21 21.42 17.28 0.91
C ARG A 21 22.11 18.00 -0.26
N ASP A 22 22.44 19.26 -0.05
CA ASP A 22 23.04 20.14 -1.07
C ASP A 22 24.48 19.77 -1.41
N ASP A 23 25.15 19.01 -0.54
CA ASP A 23 26.53 18.53 -0.73
C ASP A 23 26.60 17.35 -1.73
N ILE A 24 25.46 16.73 -2.05
CA ILE A 24 25.38 15.59 -2.96
C ILE A 24 25.53 16.09 -4.41
N ASP A 25 26.39 15.41 -5.18
CA ASP A 25 26.56 15.67 -6.62
C ASP A 25 25.19 15.73 -7.33
N PRO A 26 24.88 16.81 -8.08
CA PRO A 26 23.64 16.98 -8.82
C PRO A 26 23.20 15.76 -9.63
N ARG A 27 24.13 14.97 -10.18
CA ARG A 27 23.81 13.76 -10.97
C ARG A 27 23.12 12.67 -10.17
N TYR A 28 23.25 12.68 -8.85
CA TYR A 28 22.60 11.77 -7.91
C TYR A 28 21.41 12.43 -7.19
N ARG A 29 20.96 13.58 -7.68
CA ARG A 29 19.81 14.28 -7.15
C ARG A 29 18.62 14.15 -8.07
N TRP A 30 17.47 13.89 -7.48
CA TRP A 30 16.23 13.95 -8.21
C TRP A 30 15.88 15.41 -8.52
N ASP A 31 15.56 15.67 -9.79
CA ASP A 31 15.11 16.97 -10.28
C ASP A 31 13.58 17.08 -10.24
N LEU A 32 13.08 17.95 -9.35
CA LEU A 32 11.65 18.25 -9.20
C LEU A 32 11.18 19.44 -10.06
N ASN A 33 12.08 20.08 -10.82
CA ASN A 33 11.73 21.22 -11.69
C ASN A 33 10.75 20.83 -12.82
N ASN A 34 10.68 19.54 -13.15
CA ASN A 34 9.70 18.99 -14.09
C ASN A 34 8.25 19.07 -13.56
N ILE A 35 8.05 19.25 -12.25
CA ILE A 35 6.75 19.44 -11.63
C ILE A 35 6.48 20.93 -11.39
N TYR A 36 7.39 21.61 -10.69
CA TYR A 36 7.36 23.05 -10.45
C TYR A 36 8.76 23.62 -10.53
N THR A 37 8.94 24.62 -11.39
CA THR A 37 10.22 25.33 -11.57
C THR A 37 10.57 26.22 -10.39
N ASP A 38 9.56 26.75 -9.69
CA ASP A 38 9.73 27.46 -8.44
C ASP A 38 8.51 27.31 -7.52
N LEU A 39 8.67 27.79 -6.29
CA LEU A 39 7.63 27.72 -5.27
C LEU A 39 6.44 28.65 -5.58
N ALA A 40 6.67 29.77 -6.28
CA ALA A 40 5.61 30.73 -6.56
C ALA A 40 4.57 30.15 -7.52
N ASP A 41 5.01 29.35 -8.50
CA ASP A 41 4.12 28.60 -9.39
C ASP A 41 3.27 27.57 -8.61
N TRP A 42 3.87 26.88 -7.63
CA TRP A 42 3.13 25.96 -6.76
C TRP A 42 2.10 26.70 -5.87
N GLU A 43 2.46 27.84 -5.29
CA GLU A 43 1.55 28.66 -4.48
C GLU A 43 0.38 29.21 -5.30
N LYS A 44 0.62 29.56 -6.56
CA LYS A 44 -0.42 29.99 -7.51
C LYS A 44 -1.39 28.85 -7.82
N ASP A 45 -0.90 27.63 -8.02
CA ASP A 45 -1.73 26.47 -8.27
C ASP A 45 -2.53 26.08 -7.01
N CYS A 46 -1.95 26.19 -5.81
CA CYS A 46 -2.67 26.07 -4.53
C CYS A 46 -3.86 27.04 -4.44
N LYS A 47 -3.69 28.29 -4.88
CA LYS A 47 -4.78 29.28 -4.94
C LYS A 47 -5.85 28.87 -5.96
N SER A 48 -5.42 28.43 -7.14
CA SER A 48 -6.33 27.99 -8.21
C SER A 48 -7.17 26.78 -7.81
N ILE A 49 -6.63 25.87 -6.98
CA ILE A 49 -7.40 24.76 -6.38
C ILE A 49 -8.53 25.29 -5.51
N LYS A 50 -8.31 26.33 -4.69
CA LYS A 50 -9.37 26.92 -3.85
C LYS A 50 -10.50 27.51 -4.70
N ASP A 51 -10.15 28.16 -5.81
CA ASP A 51 -11.13 28.73 -6.74
C ASP A 51 -11.92 27.60 -7.47
N ASN A 52 -11.24 26.50 -7.83
CA ASN A 52 -11.89 25.31 -8.39
C ASN A 52 -12.84 24.64 -7.39
N ILE A 53 -12.46 24.54 -6.11
CA ILE A 53 -13.30 24.01 -5.03
C ILE A 53 -14.62 24.80 -4.94
N GLN A 54 -14.54 26.14 -4.97
CA GLN A 54 -15.74 26.99 -4.95
C GLN A 54 -16.58 26.80 -6.22
N SER A 55 -15.93 26.70 -7.37
CA SER A 55 -16.61 26.51 -8.66
C SER A 55 -17.32 25.15 -8.73
N LEU A 56 -16.71 24.08 -8.21
CA LEU A 56 -17.35 22.77 -8.10
C LEU A 56 -18.55 22.83 -7.16
N ALA A 57 -18.38 23.38 -5.96
CA ALA A 57 -19.47 23.54 -4.99
C ALA A 57 -20.66 24.34 -5.54
N SER A 58 -20.43 25.27 -6.46
CA SER A 58 -21.50 26.07 -7.09
C SER A 58 -22.42 25.29 -8.02
N ILE A 59 -22.05 24.07 -8.42
CA ILE A 59 -22.84 23.18 -9.29
C ILE A 59 -23.81 22.31 -8.46
N GLN A 60 -23.66 22.30 -7.12
CA GLN A 60 -24.52 21.51 -6.25
C GLN A 60 -26.01 21.86 -6.48
N GLY A 61 -26.84 20.84 -6.69
CA GLY A 61 -28.27 20.98 -6.90
C GLY A 61 -28.71 21.20 -8.36
N SER A 62 -27.76 21.43 -9.30
CA SER A 62 -28.06 21.65 -10.73
C SER A 62 -27.82 20.42 -11.61
N LEU A 63 -27.30 19.30 -11.09
CA LEU A 63 -26.99 18.13 -11.93
C LEU A 63 -28.23 17.59 -12.64
N LYS A 64 -29.40 17.68 -12.00
CA LYS A 64 -30.69 17.25 -12.54
C LYS A 64 -31.20 18.11 -13.71
N ASP A 65 -30.62 19.29 -13.92
CA ASP A 65 -31.08 20.26 -14.90
C ASP A 65 -30.70 19.84 -16.34
N GLY A 66 -29.72 18.94 -16.50
CA GLY A 66 -29.42 18.33 -17.79
C GLY A 66 -28.02 17.72 -17.91
N PRO A 67 -27.75 17.01 -19.02
CA PRO A 67 -26.43 16.43 -19.30
C PRO A 67 -25.29 17.43 -19.37
N GLU A 68 -25.58 18.69 -19.70
CA GLU A 68 -24.61 19.78 -19.82
C GLU A 68 -24.03 20.17 -18.45
N GLU A 69 -24.86 20.25 -17.41
CA GLU A 69 -24.41 20.56 -16.04
C GLU A 69 -23.58 19.41 -15.46
N LEU A 70 -23.98 18.17 -15.70
CA LEU A 70 -23.18 17.00 -15.32
C LEU A 70 -21.83 16.98 -16.03
N LEU A 71 -21.79 17.22 -17.35
CA LEU A 71 -20.55 17.28 -18.11
C LEU A 71 -19.65 18.42 -17.60
N ARG A 72 -20.22 19.59 -17.31
CA ARG A 72 -19.50 20.73 -16.75
C ARG A 72 -18.84 20.39 -15.42
N PHE A 73 -19.55 19.70 -14.52
CA PHE A 73 -18.96 19.23 -13.26
C PHE A 73 -17.78 18.28 -13.52
N LEU A 74 -17.96 17.27 -14.37
CA LEU A 74 -16.96 16.25 -14.65
C LEU A 74 -15.68 16.83 -15.24
N GLN A 75 -15.80 17.74 -16.22
CA GLN A 75 -14.66 18.40 -16.85
C GLN A 75 -13.93 19.36 -15.89
N LEU A 76 -14.67 20.05 -15.03
CA LEU A 76 -14.09 20.90 -13.99
C LEU A 76 -13.36 20.04 -12.94
N SER A 77 -13.95 18.91 -12.54
CA SER A 77 -13.36 17.94 -11.61
C SER A 77 -12.07 17.36 -12.18
N ASP A 78 -12.04 16.95 -13.45
CA ASP A 78 -10.82 16.48 -14.12
C ASP A 78 -9.71 17.54 -14.14
N SER A 79 -10.08 18.78 -14.43
CA SER A 79 -9.13 19.90 -14.50
C SER A 79 -8.59 20.24 -13.12
N ALA A 80 -9.45 20.24 -12.10
CA ALA A 80 -9.07 20.40 -10.70
C ALA A 80 -8.18 19.25 -10.22
N GLY A 81 -8.53 17.99 -10.55
CA GLY A 81 -7.79 16.78 -10.17
C GLY A 81 -6.37 16.76 -10.74
N ARG A 82 -6.19 17.06 -12.03
CA ARG A 82 -4.84 17.16 -12.64
C ARG A 82 -3.96 18.21 -11.95
N LEU A 83 -4.54 19.33 -11.55
CA LEU A 83 -3.85 20.37 -10.81
C LEU A 83 -3.52 19.91 -9.38
N PHE A 84 -4.49 19.27 -8.75
CA PHE A 84 -4.39 18.74 -7.40
C PHE A 84 -3.27 17.70 -7.28
N ASP A 85 -3.14 16.78 -8.24
CA ASP A 85 -2.06 15.78 -8.27
C ASP A 85 -0.67 16.44 -8.22
N ARG A 86 -0.44 17.47 -9.04
CA ARG A 86 0.84 18.20 -9.05
C ARG A 86 1.09 18.88 -7.72
N VAL A 87 0.10 19.60 -7.20
CA VAL A 87 0.19 20.32 -5.91
C VAL A 87 0.41 19.36 -4.74
N TRP A 88 -0.22 18.17 -4.78
CA TRP A 88 -0.13 17.12 -3.76
C TRP A 88 1.24 16.47 -3.73
N TYR A 89 1.73 15.99 -4.87
CA TYR A 89 2.96 15.23 -4.89
C TYR A 89 4.19 16.11 -4.64
N PHE A 90 4.25 17.33 -5.19
CA PHE A 90 5.44 18.18 -5.10
C PHE A 90 6.02 18.34 -3.68
N PRO A 91 5.28 18.81 -2.65
CA PRO A 91 5.83 18.99 -1.31
C PRO A 91 6.15 17.65 -0.63
N GLY A 92 5.44 16.56 -0.96
CA GLY A 92 5.75 15.23 -0.47
C GLY A 92 7.09 14.73 -0.98
N LEU A 93 7.29 14.81 -2.30
CA LEU A 93 8.52 14.42 -2.97
C LEU A 93 9.71 15.31 -2.54
N ALA A 94 9.49 16.61 -2.38
CA ALA A 94 10.51 17.53 -1.87
C ALA A 94 10.87 17.24 -0.41
N PHE A 95 9.88 16.92 0.44
CA PHE A 95 10.12 16.57 1.84
C PHE A 95 10.94 15.28 1.98
N ASP A 96 10.75 14.32 1.08
CA ASP A 96 11.55 13.09 1.07
C ASP A 96 13.03 13.33 0.70
N LEU A 97 13.39 14.50 0.17
CA LEU A 97 14.79 14.90 -0.06
C LEU A 97 15.50 15.35 1.23
N ASP A 98 14.78 15.98 2.17
CA ASP A 98 15.25 16.31 3.53
C ASP A 98 14.08 16.44 4.51
N GLN A 99 13.83 15.37 5.26
CA GLN A 99 12.70 15.28 6.20
C GLN A 99 12.86 16.17 7.45
N ARG A 100 13.99 16.88 7.61
CA ARG A 100 14.20 17.86 8.68
C ARG A 100 13.64 19.25 8.32
N ASN A 101 13.24 19.45 7.06
CA ASN A 101 12.73 20.73 6.59
C ASN A 101 11.27 20.95 7.05
N ASN A 102 11.12 21.75 8.12
CA ASN A 102 9.82 22.07 8.69
C ASN A 102 8.91 22.86 7.74
N GLU A 103 9.46 23.66 6.81
CA GLU A 103 8.63 24.38 5.85
C GLU A 103 7.98 23.43 4.84
N LEU A 104 8.71 22.42 4.35
CA LEU A 104 8.15 21.40 3.48
C LEU A 104 7.11 20.55 4.21
N ASN A 105 7.31 20.27 5.50
CA ASN A 105 6.30 19.61 6.32
C ASN A 105 5.03 20.46 6.47
N ALA A 106 5.16 21.77 6.69
CA ALA A 106 4.01 22.69 6.73
C ALA A 106 3.26 22.74 5.38
N ARG A 107 3.97 22.69 4.26
CA ARG A 107 3.37 22.63 2.91
C ARG A 107 2.60 21.33 2.69
N LYS A 108 3.09 20.19 3.18
CA LYS A 108 2.34 18.92 3.14
C LYS A 108 1.01 19.03 3.89
N GLN A 109 1.04 19.59 5.10
CA GLN A 109 -0.17 19.82 5.91
C GLN A 109 -1.16 20.74 5.20
N LEU A 110 -0.68 21.80 4.55
CA LEU A 110 -1.54 22.68 3.76
C LEU A 110 -2.28 21.92 2.64
N VAL A 111 -1.60 20.99 1.97
CA VAL A 111 -2.21 20.23 0.89
C VAL A 111 -3.14 19.12 1.42
N GLU A 112 -2.85 18.55 2.58
CA GLU A 112 -3.79 17.70 3.32
C GLU A 112 -5.09 18.46 3.64
N ASP A 113 -4.99 19.71 4.10
CA ASP A 113 -6.15 20.56 4.37
C ASP A 113 -6.93 20.91 3.09
N LEU A 114 -6.24 21.17 1.97
CA LEU A 114 -6.88 21.40 0.67
C LEU A 114 -7.61 20.14 0.19
N SER A 115 -7.03 18.96 0.40
CA SER A 115 -7.67 17.67 0.07
C SER A 115 -8.97 17.47 0.84
N ALA A 116 -8.94 17.73 2.15
CA ALA A 116 -10.11 17.62 3.00
C ALA A 116 -11.22 18.60 2.57
N GLN A 117 -10.85 19.84 2.21
CA GLN A 117 -11.79 20.83 1.69
C GLN A 117 -12.39 20.39 0.34
N TYR A 118 -11.56 19.90 -0.59
CA TYR A 118 -12.01 19.39 -1.88
C TYR A 118 -13.01 18.23 -1.70
N ALA A 119 -12.65 17.22 -0.92
CA ALA A 119 -13.51 16.06 -0.65
C ALA A 119 -14.84 16.48 0.00
N THR A 120 -14.81 17.40 0.96
CA THR A 120 -16.03 17.92 1.59
C THR A 120 -16.91 18.66 0.58
N SER A 121 -16.32 19.54 -0.22
CA SER A 121 -17.03 20.40 -1.20
C SER A 121 -17.64 19.66 -2.37
N THR A 122 -17.24 18.41 -2.60
CA THR A 122 -17.70 17.55 -3.70
C THR A 122 -18.49 16.33 -3.22
N SER A 123 -18.65 16.15 -1.90
CA SER A 123 -19.32 14.99 -1.29
C SER A 123 -20.81 14.83 -1.66
N TRP A 124 -21.44 15.90 -2.17
CA TRP A 124 -22.82 15.90 -2.63
C TRP A 124 -23.00 15.25 -4.02
N PHE A 125 -21.91 15.10 -4.79
CA PHE A 125 -21.97 14.65 -6.19
C PHE A 125 -22.58 13.26 -6.33
N ASP A 126 -22.04 12.26 -5.63
CA ASP A 126 -22.52 10.88 -5.73
C ASP A 126 -24.00 10.76 -5.32
N PRO A 127 -24.46 11.28 -4.15
CA PRO A 127 -25.88 11.24 -3.78
C PRO A 127 -26.81 11.93 -4.79
N GLU A 128 -26.41 13.08 -5.33
CA GLU A 128 -27.22 13.81 -6.30
C GLU A 128 -27.30 13.06 -7.64
N LEU A 129 -26.19 12.48 -8.11
CA LEU A 129 -26.16 11.62 -9.29
C LEU A 129 -27.06 10.39 -9.12
N ILE A 130 -26.99 9.74 -7.95
CA ILE A 130 -27.83 8.57 -7.62
C ILE A 130 -29.31 8.96 -7.66
N ALA A 131 -29.68 10.12 -7.13
CA ALA A 131 -31.06 10.61 -7.11
C ALA A 131 -31.64 10.87 -8.50
N ILE A 132 -30.81 11.24 -9.49
CA ILE A 132 -31.24 11.40 -10.91
C ILE A 132 -31.58 10.04 -11.55
N GLY A 133 -30.92 8.98 -11.09
CA GLY A 133 -31.16 7.60 -11.50
C GLY A 133 -30.39 7.17 -12.75
N GLN A 134 -29.88 5.95 -12.71
CA GLN A 134 -29.01 5.37 -13.75
C GLN A 134 -29.62 5.43 -15.15
N ALA A 135 -30.91 5.12 -15.30
CA ALA A 135 -31.60 5.13 -16.59
C ALA A 135 -31.59 6.53 -17.26
N THR A 136 -31.72 7.59 -16.47
CA THR A 136 -31.67 8.98 -16.96
C THR A 136 -30.25 9.33 -17.42
N ILE A 137 -29.24 9.02 -16.60
CA ILE A 137 -27.83 9.25 -16.94
C ILE A 137 -27.41 8.46 -18.19
N HIS A 138 -27.86 7.22 -18.33
CA HIS A 138 -27.63 6.41 -19.53
C HIS A 138 -28.29 7.03 -20.76
N LYS A 139 -29.52 7.53 -20.64
CA LYS A 139 -30.21 8.23 -21.73
C LYS A 139 -29.44 9.48 -22.16
N TRP A 140 -28.95 10.27 -21.21
CA TRP A 140 -28.10 11.43 -21.45
C TRP A 140 -26.83 11.10 -22.23
N MET A 141 -26.11 10.04 -21.84
CA MET A 141 -24.93 9.57 -22.56
C MET A 141 -25.25 9.05 -23.97
N ASN A 142 -26.40 8.40 -24.17
CA ASN A 142 -26.76 7.76 -25.44
C ASN A 142 -27.36 8.74 -26.47
N ASN A 143 -27.82 9.92 -26.06
CA ASN A 143 -28.45 10.92 -26.93
C ASN A 143 -27.42 11.89 -27.56
N ASN A 144 -26.42 11.36 -28.28
CA ASN A 144 -25.39 12.12 -29.01
C ASN A 144 -24.49 13.05 -28.16
N ASN A 145 -24.31 12.76 -26.87
CA ASN A 145 -23.32 13.46 -26.04
C ASN A 145 -22.04 12.61 -25.91
N SER A 146 -21.17 12.67 -26.92
CA SER A 146 -19.92 11.90 -26.95
C SER A 146 -18.99 12.24 -25.80
N ASP A 147 -19.00 13.50 -25.35
CA ASP A 147 -18.10 13.99 -24.31
C ASP A 147 -18.52 13.45 -22.94
N LEU A 148 -19.82 13.41 -22.65
CA LEU A 148 -20.33 12.77 -21.43
C LEU A 148 -20.11 11.25 -21.45
N ALA A 149 -20.17 10.62 -22.63
CA ALA A 149 -19.95 9.18 -22.75
C ALA A 149 -18.51 8.75 -22.39
N LEU A 150 -17.52 9.65 -22.41
CA LEU A 150 -16.15 9.39 -21.92
C LEU A 150 -16.13 9.00 -20.44
N TYR A 151 -17.09 9.50 -19.67
CA TYR A 151 -17.20 9.28 -18.22
C TYR A 151 -18.02 8.06 -17.84
N ARG A 152 -18.51 7.28 -18.82
CA ARG A 152 -19.41 6.14 -18.59
C ARG A 152 -18.92 5.20 -17.49
N PHE A 153 -17.66 4.80 -17.55
CA PHE A 153 -17.09 3.87 -16.56
C PHE A 153 -17.17 4.45 -15.14
N HIS A 154 -16.79 5.71 -14.95
CA HIS A 154 -16.84 6.36 -13.64
C HIS A 154 -18.28 6.45 -13.11
N LEU A 155 -19.22 6.87 -13.95
CA LEU A 155 -20.63 7.02 -13.56
C LEU A 155 -21.29 5.66 -13.27
N ASP A 156 -21.01 4.64 -14.08
CA ASP A 156 -21.52 3.28 -13.86
C ASP A 156 -20.97 2.67 -12.56
N GLU A 157 -19.71 2.96 -12.20
CA GLU A 157 -19.12 2.52 -10.94
C GLU A 157 -19.78 3.16 -9.72
N ILE A 158 -20.23 4.42 -9.80
CA ILE A 158 -20.99 5.07 -8.71
C ILE A 158 -22.31 4.32 -8.49
N PHE A 159 -23.08 4.06 -9.54
CA PHE A 159 -24.34 3.32 -9.43
C PHE A 159 -24.13 1.90 -8.90
N ARG A 160 -23.12 1.19 -9.41
CA ARG A 160 -22.80 -0.16 -8.95
C ARG A 160 -22.44 -0.17 -7.46
N GLN A 161 -21.63 0.78 -6.99
CA GLN A 161 -21.28 0.88 -5.58
C GLN A 161 -22.47 1.28 -4.70
N ALA A 162 -23.39 2.09 -5.23
CA ALA A 162 -24.61 2.52 -4.55
C ALA A 162 -25.57 1.36 -4.19
N GLU A 163 -25.50 0.22 -4.89
CA GLU A 163 -26.31 -0.98 -4.59
C GLU A 163 -26.15 -1.50 -3.14
N HIS A 164 -25.03 -1.13 -2.50
CA HIS A 164 -24.67 -1.56 -1.15
C HIS A 164 -24.51 -0.39 -0.16
N VAL A 165 -24.92 0.81 -0.56
CA VAL A 165 -25.01 1.98 0.32
C VAL A 165 -26.31 1.92 1.10
N LEU A 166 -26.25 2.18 2.40
CA LEU A 166 -27.43 2.20 3.26
C LEU A 166 -28.18 3.53 3.16
N ASP A 167 -29.34 3.60 3.82
CA ASP A 167 -29.97 4.88 4.09
C ASP A 167 -29.13 5.72 5.08
N GLU A 168 -29.53 6.98 5.29
CA GLU A 168 -28.80 7.93 6.13
C GLU A 168 -28.61 7.40 7.56
N ASP A 169 -29.68 6.87 8.17
CA ASP A 169 -29.64 6.26 9.51
C ASP A 169 -28.69 5.05 9.55
N GLY A 170 -28.73 4.20 8.51
CA GLY A 170 -27.86 3.05 8.36
C GLY A 170 -26.39 3.44 8.22
N GLU A 171 -26.05 4.39 7.35
CA GLU A 171 -24.67 4.86 7.19
C GLU A 171 -24.17 5.58 8.46
N GLN A 172 -25.03 6.34 9.16
CA GLN A 172 -24.68 6.93 10.45
C GLN A 172 -24.37 5.85 11.49
N LEU A 173 -25.19 4.80 11.60
CA LEU A 173 -24.94 3.68 12.49
C LEU A 173 -23.63 2.95 12.15
N MET A 174 -23.37 2.75 10.85
CA MET A 174 -22.12 2.17 10.38
C MET A 174 -20.91 3.03 10.75
N ALA A 175 -21.00 4.35 10.59
CA ALA A 175 -19.94 5.29 10.98
C ALA A 175 -19.66 5.23 12.49
N LEU A 176 -20.70 5.20 13.33
CA LEU A 176 -20.56 5.05 14.78
C LEU A 176 -19.91 3.70 15.16
N SER A 177 -20.22 2.64 14.42
CA SER A 177 -19.66 1.30 14.65
C SER A 177 -18.18 1.18 14.29
N ALA A 178 -17.65 2.09 13.45
CA ALA A 178 -16.29 1.96 12.90
C ALA A 178 -15.20 1.95 13.99
N ARG A 179 -15.34 2.80 15.02
CA ARG A 179 -14.40 2.85 16.14
C ARG A 179 -14.43 1.58 16.98
N PHE A 180 -15.61 1.01 17.22
CA PHE A 180 -15.74 -0.27 17.90
C PHE A 180 -15.14 -1.42 17.05
N GLY A 181 -15.36 -1.39 15.73
CA GLY A 181 -14.80 -2.35 14.80
C GLY A 181 -13.28 -2.32 14.68
N SER A 182 -12.61 -1.22 15.01
CA SER A 182 -11.14 -1.17 14.97
C SER A 182 -10.47 -1.80 16.20
N THR A 183 -11.20 -1.94 17.32
CA THR A 183 -10.67 -2.42 18.60
C THR A 183 -9.94 -3.76 18.51
N PRO A 184 -10.45 -4.83 17.85
CA PRO A 184 -9.72 -6.10 17.79
C PRO A 184 -8.32 -5.99 17.14
N SER A 185 -8.20 -5.20 16.07
CA SER A 185 -6.91 -4.96 15.40
C SER A 185 -5.96 -4.15 16.29
N GLN A 186 -6.47 -3.18 17.03
CA GLN A 186 -5.69 -2.41 18.00
C GLN A 186 -5.21 -3.29 19.16
N THR A 187 -6.09 -4.13 19.73
CA THR A 187 -5.75 -5.07 20.79
C THR A 187 -4.69 -6.07 20.34
N TYR A 188 -4.79 -6.59 19.11
CA TYR A 188 -3.72 -7.42 18.53
C TYR A 188 -2.38 -6.67 18.56
N SER A 189 -2.35 -5.44 18.03
CA SER A 189 -1.11 -4.65 17.97
C SER A 189 -0.53 -4.37 19.36
N MET A 190 -1.36 -4.04 20.34
CA MET A 190 -0.92 -3.82 21.73
C MET A 190 -0.28 -5.10 22.28
N LEU A 191 -0.96 -6.24 22.14
CA LEU A 191 -0.47 -7.53 22.65
C LEU A 191 0.83 -7.98 21.96
N THR A 192 0.96 -7.79 20.64
CA THR A 192 2.14 -8.25 19.89
C THR A 192 3.33 -7.32 19.93
N THR A 193 3.14 -6.07 20.36
CA THR A 193 4.16 -5.02 20.24
C THR A 193 4.42 -4.29 21.55
N ALA A 194 3.39 -3.75 22.20
CA ALA A 194 3.56 -2.96 23.41
C ALA A 194 3.77 -3.86 24.64
N ASP A 195 2.95 -4.90 24.78
CA ASP A 195 2.95 -5.78 25.96
C ASP A 195 3.86 -7.01 25.78
N ALA A 196 4.33 -7.23 24.54
CA ALA A 196 5.14 -8.40 24.19
C ALA A 196 6.50 -8.37 24.91
N THR A 197 6.73 -9.35 25.77
CA THR A 197 8.06 -9.62 26.35
C THR A 197 8.81 -10.58 25.44
N PHE A 198 9.69 -10.03 24.60
CA PHE A 198 10.46 -10.84 23.65
C PHE A 198 11.56 -11.66 24.34
N PRO A 199 11.61 -12.98 24.10
CA PRO A 199 12.60 -13.85 24.73
C PRO A 199 14.00 -13.58 24.18
N GLU A 200 15.01 -13.91 24.98
CA GLU A 200 16.41 -13.98 24.56
C GLU A 200 16.80 -15.44 24.34
N VAL A 201 17.52 -15.71 23.26
CA VAL A 201 17.99 -17.04 22.88
C VAL A 201 19.50 -17.03 22.77
N GLU A 202 20.15 -18.03 23.35
CA GLU A 202 21.57 -18.30 23.17
C GLU A 202 21.80 -19.21 21.94
N LEU A 203 22.55 -18.68 20.98
CA LEU A 203 22.91 -19.35 19.75
C LEU A 203 24.14 -20.23 19.94
N SER A 204 24.41 -21.09 18.97
CA SER A 204 25.52 -22.04 19.03
C SER A 204 26.92 -21.39 18.97
N ASP A 205 27.00 -20.09 18.69
CA ASP A 205 28.24 -19.30 18.76
C ASP A 205 28.42 -18.61 20.14
N GLY A 206 27.51 -18.86 21.09
CA GLY A 206 27.49 -18.25 22.42
C GLY A 206 26.87 -16.85 22.45
N SER A 207 26.48 -16.29 21.29
CA SER A 207 25.81 -15.00 21.26
C SER A 207 24.37 -15.11 21.76
N LYS A 208 23.95 -14.10 22.52
CA LYS A 208 22.57 -13.96 22.99
C LYS A 208 21.82 -12.98 22.11
N ARG A 209 20.65 -13.38 21.62
CA ARG A 209 19.85 -12.59 20.70
C ARG A 209 18.42 -12.47 21.23
N LYS A 210 17.96 -11.24 21.39
CA LYS A 210 16.55 -10.94 21.65
C LYS A 210 15.73 -11.16 20.38
N ILE A 211 14.68 -11.96 20.48
CA ILE A 211 13.86 -12.42 19.34
C ILE A 211 12.61 -11.56 19.20
N THR A 212 12.76 -10.41 18.54
CA THR A 212 11.66 -9.56 18.09
C THR A 212 11.23 -10.00 16.68
N PRO A 213 10.08 -9.53 16.14
CA PRO A 213 9.70 -9.84 14.76
C PRO A 213 10.75 -9.44 13.72
N GLY A 214 11.38 -8.27 13.91
CA GLY A 214 12.44 -7.79 13.02
C GLY A 214 13.71 -8.64 13.10
N THR A 215 14.18 -8.97 14.31
CA THR A 215 15.38 -9.81 14.45
C THR A 215 15.12 -11.25 14.00
N TYR A 216 13.93 -11.80 14.25
CA TYR A 216 13.53 -13.13 13.77
C TYR A 216 13.64 -13.25 12.24
N SER A 217 13.06 -12.30 11.50
CA SER A 217 13.11 -12.31 10.02
C SER A 217 14.54 -12.20 9.48
N SER A 218 15.36 -11.31 10.07
CA SER A 218 16.76 -11.13 9.69
C SER A 218 17.62 -12.36 10.00
N LEU A 219 17.46 -12.94 11.19
CA LEU A 219 18.24 -14.09 11.66
C LEU A 219 17.94 -15.35 10.86
N LEU A 220 16.68 -15.61 10.50
CA LEU A 220 16.33 -16.79 9.68
C LEU A 220 17.10 -16.86 8.35
N ARG A 221 17.46 -15.71 7.79
CA ARG A 221 18.18 -15.62 6.51
C ARG A 221 19.68 -15.86 6.66
N THR A 222 20.23 -15.48 7.81
CA THR A 222 21.68 -15.41 8.03
C THR A 222 22.23 -16.56 8.87
N LEU A 223 21.41 -17.20 9.71
CA LEU A 223 21.85 -18.30 10.57
C LEU A 223 22.13 -19.58 9.78
N PRO A 224 23.38 -20.08 9.78
CA PRO A 224 23.75 -21.24 8.97
C PRO A 224 23.25 -22.56 9.58
N LYS A 225 23.21 -22.65 10.91
CA LYS A 225 22.85 -23.87 11.65
C LYS A 225 21.34 -24.02 11.77
N GLN A 226 20.82 -25.21 11.46
CA GLN A 226 19.40 -25.54 11.57
C GLN A 226 18.89 -25.42 13.00
N ASP A 227 19.67 -25.89 13.98
CA ASP A 227 19.31 -25.84 15.41
C ASP A 227 19.11 -24.41 15.90
N ASP A 228 19.94 -23.46 15.45
CA ASP A 228 19.80 -22.05 15.81
C ASP A 228 18.55 -21.44 15.17
N ARG A 229 18.23 -21.81 13.92
CA ARG A 229 16.96 -21.41 13.26
C ARG A 229 15.75 -21.97 14.00
N GLU A 230 15.83 -23.22 14.48
CA GLU A 230 14.77 -23.83 15.28
C GLU A 230 14.57 -23.11 16.61
N LYS A 231 15.66 -22.81 17.34
CA LYS A 231 15.58 -22.10 18.63
C LYS A 231 14.86 -20.76 18.48
N ILE A 232 15.25 -19.95 17.48
CA ILE A 232 14.61 -18.63 17.27
C ILE A 232 13.16 -18.78 16.78
N PHE A 233 12.84 -19.82 15.99
CA PHE A 233 11.49 -20.13 15.57
C PHE A 233 10.59 -20.45 16.76
N ARG A 234 11.04 -21.34 17.64
CA ARG A 234 10.28 -21.73 18.85
C ARG A 234 10.14 -20.56 19.81
N ALA A 235 11.18 -19.75 19.97
CA ALA A 235 11.12 -18.55 20.80
C ALA A 235 10.10 -17.53 20.25
N HIS A 236 10.09 -17.30 18.93
CA HIS A 236 9.15 -16.40 18.29
C HIS A 236 7.70 -16.89 18.39
N PHE A 237 7.43 -18.13 17.96
CA PHE A 237 6.06 -18.69 17.97
C PHE A 237 5.57 -19.12 19.34
N GLY A 238 6.47 -19.39 20.29
CA GLY A 238 6.13 -19.70 21.68
C GLY A 238 5.39 -18.54 22.38
N LEU A 239 5.73 -17.30 22.03
CA LEU A 239 5.04 -16.10 22.51
C LEU A 239 3.57 -16.10 22.04
N TYR A 240 3.32 -16.48 20.78
CA TYR A 240 1.96 -16.63 20.28
C TYR A 240 1.21 -17.80 20.93
N GLN A 241 1.91 -18.92 21.10
CA GLN A 241 1.34 -20.13 21.71
C GLN A 241 0.83 -19.87 23.14
N GLN A 242 1.55 -19.07 23.93
CA GLN A 242 1.17 -18.70 25.30
C GLN A 242 -0.21 -18.04 25.38
N PHE A 243 -0.59 -17.26 24.37
CA PHE A 243 -1.85 -16.51 24.34
C PHE A 243 -2.80 -17.02 23.25
N THR A 244 -2.73 -18.30 22.89
CA THR A 244 -3.52 -18.90 21.80
C THR A 244 -5.01 -18.54 21.88
N ASN A 245 -5.62 -18.65 23.07
CA ASN A 245 -7.04 -18.34 23.27
C ASN A 245 -7.33 -16.84 23.09
N THR A 246 -6.45 -15.97 23.55
CA THR A 246 -6.58 -14.51 23.38
C THR A 246 -6.47 -14.14 21.90
N TYR A 247 -5.48 -14.67 21.18
CA TYR A 247 -5.35 -14.46 19.74
C TYR A 247 -6.56 -15.00 18.97
N ALA A 248 -7.09 -16.17 19.33
CA ALA A 248 -8.29 -16.72 18.73
C ALA A 248 -9.52 -15.82 18.96
N SER A 249 -9.69 -15.27 20.17
CA SER A 249 -10.75 -14.32 20.49
C SER A 249 -10.63 -13.02 19.70
N ILE A 250 -9.42 -12.46 19.61
CA ILE A 250 -9.15 -11.26 18.80
C ILE A 250 -9.46 -11.53 17.31
N TYR A 251 -8.99 -12.65 16.77
CA TYR A 251 -9.23 -13.02 15.39
C TYR A 251 -10.73 -13.24 15.11
N ASN A 252 -11.46 -13.88 16.03
CA ASN A 252 -12.91 -13.98 15.94
C ASN A 252 -13.58 -12.60 15.89
N GLY A 253 -13.13 -11.63 16.71
CA GLY A 253 -13.63 -10.25 16.64
C GLY A 253 -13.41 -9.60 15.26
N ILE A 254 -12.26 -9.85 14.62
CA ILE A 254 -11.98 -9.39 13.25
C ILE A 254 -12.94 -10.02 12.24
N LEU A 255 -13.21 -11.33 12.37
CA LEU A 255 -14.15 -12.05 11.51
C LEU A 255 -15.58 -11.56 11.69
N GLN A 256 -16.03 -11.39 12.94
CA GLN A 256 -17.36 -10.87 13.28
C GLN A 256 -17.58 -9.47 12.72
N ARG A 257 -16.60 -8.58 12.82
CA ARG A 257 -16.64 -7.27 12.16
C ARG A 257 -16.79 -7.39 10.66
N GLY A 258 -16.01 -8.26 10.01
CA GLY A 258 -16.09 -8.47 8.56
C GLY A 258 -17.48 -8.96 8.15
N TRP A 259 -18.02 -9.94 8.88
CA TRP A 259 -19.35 -10.48 8.67
C TRP A 259 -20.45 -9.44 8.89
N PHE A 260 -20.41 -8.68 9.99
CA PHE A 260 -21.33 -7.59 10.28
C PHE A 260 -21.38 -6.58 9.13
N ASN A 261 -20.22 -6.09 8.66
CA ASN A 261 -20.16 -5.13 7.57
C ASN A 261 -20.75 -5.68 6.26
N ALA A 262 -20.42 -6.93 5.93
CA ALA A 262 -20.95 -7.58 4.72
C ALA A 262 -22.47 -7.73 4.80
N ARG A 263 -22.99 -8.22 5.93
CA ARG A 263 -24.43 -8.44 6.13
C ARG A 263 -25.23 -7.15 6.21
N ALA A 264 -24.74 -6.15 6.94
CA ALA A 264 -25.41 -4.86 7.05
C ALA A 264 -25.62 -4.23 5.66
N ARG A 265 -24.62 -4.33 4.78
CA ARG A 265 -24.66 -3.83 3.40
C ARG A 265 -25.22 -4.81 2.37
N GLY A 266 -25.88 -5.89 2.80
CA GLY A 266 -26.58 -6.80 1.89
C GLY A 266 -25.70 -7.72 1.03
N TYR A 267 -24.39 -7.85 1.32
CA TYR A 267 -23.52 -8.80 0.61
C TYR A 267 -23.80 -10.25 1.02
N ALA A 268 -23.60 -11.19 0.11
CA ALA A 268 -23.80 -12.62 0.41
C ALA A 268 -22.75 -13.14 1.39
N ASN A 269 -21.52 -12.61 1.32
CA ASN A 269 -20.41 -12.99 2.18
C ASN A 269 -19.33 -11.89 2.26
N VAL A 270 -18.35 -12.10 3.14
CA VAL A 270 -17.25 -11.15 3.37
C VAL A 270 -16.33 -11.01 2.16
N LEU A 271 -16.09 -12.09 1.43
CA LEU A 271 -15.20 -12.07 0.26
C LEU A 271 -15.76 -11.12 -0.80
N GLU A 272 -17.03 -11.27 -1.14
CA GLU A 272 -17.74 -10.40 -2.07
C GLU A 272 -17.68 -8.93 -1.64
N SER A 273 -17.97 -8.63 -0.36
CA SER A 273 -17.89 -7.24 0.14
C SER A 273 -16.51 -6.60 -0.01
N LYS A 274 -15.43 -7.40 -0.01
CA LYS A 274 -14.05 -6.92 -0.13
C LYS A 274 -13.61 -6.77 -1.57
N LEU A 275 -14.20 -7.55 -2.48
CA LEU A 275 -13.87 -7.54 -3.90
C LEU A 275 -14.76 -6.58 -4.70
N HIS A 276 -15.97 -6.28 -4.20
CA HIS A 276 -16.97 -5.50 -4.91
C HIS A 276 -16.43 -4.12 -5.33
N ARG A 277 -15.72 -3.38 -4.47
CA ARG A 277 -15.14 -2.07 -4.84
C ARG A 277 -14.22 -2.13 -6.07
N PHE A 278 -13.59 -3.28 -6.33
CA PHE A 278 -12.66 -3.47 -7.44
C PHE A 278 -13.31 -4.14 -8.66
N ALA A 279 -14.64 -4.34 -8.64
CA ALA A 279 -15.38 -5.09 -9.65
C ALA A 279 -14.80 -6.49 -9.89
N ILE A 280 -14.27 -7.14 -8.84
CA ILE A 280 -13.67 -8.48 -8.93
C ILE A 280 -14.71 -9.54 -8.54
N PRO A 281 -15.06 -10.49 -9.41
CA PRO A 281 -15.91 -11.61 -9.04
C PRO A 281 -15.20 -12.55 -8.04
N SER A 282 -15.94 -13.09 -7.07
CA SER A 282 -15.41 -14.07 -6.09
C SER A 282 -14.77 -15.30 -6.76
N SER A 283 -15.24 -15.68 -7.97
CA SER A 283 -14.68 -16.77 -8.76
C SER A 283 -13.19 -16.59 -9.05
N VAL A 284 -12.70 -15.36 -9.24
CA VAL A 284 -11.27 -15.09 -9.48
C VAL A 284 -10.41 -15.57 -8.30
N VAL A 285 -10.84 -15.28 -7.07
CA VAL A 285 -10.13 -15.73 -5.86
C VAL A 285 -10.23 -17.26 -5.70
N HIS A 286 -11.39 -17.85 -5.98
CA HIS A 286 -11.55 -19.30 -5.93
C HIS A 286 -10.66 -20.01 -6.95
N THR A 287 -10.61 -19.51 -8.20
CA THR A 287 -9.73 -20.02 -9.25
C THR A 287 -8.26 -19.88 -8.87
N LEU A 288 -7.84 -18.77 -8.26
CA LEU A 288 -6.47 -18.60 -7.75
C LEU A 288 -6.13 -19.66 -6.70
N VAL A 289 -7.00 -19.85 -5.69
CA VAL A 289 -6.78 -20.82 -4.61
C VAL A 289 -6.72 -22.25 -5.15
N GLU A 290 -7.63 -22.61 -6.06
CA GLU A 290 -7.66 -23.93 -6.69
C GLU A 290 -6.42 -24.17 -7.57
N SER A 291 -6.07 -23.21 -8.42
CA SER A 291 -4.89 -23.29 -9.28
C SER A 291 -3.60 -23.42 -8.47
N ALA A 292 -3.48 -22.68 -7.36
CA ALA A 292 -2.34 -22.77 -6.47
C ALA A 292 -2.26 -24.14 -5.76
N ARG A 293 -3.40 -24.70 -5.33
CA ARG A 293 -3.46 -26.05 -4.73
C ARG A 293 -3.09 -27.15 -5.72
N ASN A 294 -3.62 -27.07 -6.95
CA ASN A 294 -3.32 -28.03 -8.02
C ASN A 294 -1.88 -27.89 -8.52
N GLY A 295 -1.32 -26.68 -8.50
CA GLY A 295 0.04 -26.34 -8.90
C GLY A 295 1.11 -26.48 -7.81
N MET A 296 0.90 -27.29 -6.76
CA MET A 296 1.85 -27.40 -5.64
C MET A 296 3.16 -28.15 -5.96
N GLU A 297 3.23 -28.91 -7.06
CA GLU A 297 4.39 -29.75 -7.35
C GLU A 297 5.71 -28.97 -7.54
N PRO A 298 5.76 -27.83 -8.27
CA PRO A 298 6.93 -26.97 -8.30
C PRO A 298 7.41 -26.53 -6.91
N LEU A 299 6.51 -26.19 -5.98
CA LEU A 299 6.87 -25.82 -4.61
C LEU A 299 7.45 -27.01 -3.84
N ARG A 300 6.84 -28.20 -3.96
CA ARG A 300 7.35 -29.44 -3.35
C ARG A 300 8.74 -29.80 -3.89
N ARG A 301 8.95 -29.65 -5.21
CA ARG A 301 10.25 -29.82 -5.85
C ARG A 301 11.26 -28.79 -5.33
N TYR A 302 10.87 -27.53 -5.21
CA TYR A 302 11.73 -26.47 -4.67
C TYR A 302 12.16 -26.76 -3.23
N HIS A 303 11.26 -27.20 -2.35
CA HIS A 303 11.62 -27.63 -0.99
C HIS A 303 12.60 -28.81 -0.97
N LYS A 304 12.45 -29.80 -1.87
CA LYS A 304 13.41 -30.91 -2.00
C LYS A 304 14.80 -30.42 -2.42
N ILE A 305 14.87 -29.46 -3.35
CA ILE A 305 16.13 -28.84 -3.79
C ILE A 305 16.77 -28.06 -2.64
N ARG A 306 16.01 -27.22 -1.94
CA ARG A 306 16.48 -26.46 -0.77
C ARG A 306 17.01 -27.39 0.32
N ARG A 307 16.28 -28.45 0.65
CA ARG A 307 16.72 -29.48 1.60
C ARG A 307 18.08 -30.05 1.22
N LYS A 308 18.25 -30.43 -0.05
CA LYS A 308 19.52 -30.98 -0.57
C LYS A 308 20.65 -29.94 -0.50
N ALA A 309 20.39 -28.70 -0.90
CA ALA A 309 21.38 -27.63 -0.88
C ALA A 309 21.81 -27.24 0.55
N LEU A 310 20.89 -27.26 1.51
CA LEU A 310 21.18 -27.00 2.93
C LEU A 310 21.82 -28.19 3.66
N GLY A 311 21.84 -29.38 3.06
CA GLY A 311 22.42 -30.58 3.67
C GLY A 311 21.66 -31.09 4.91
N VAL A 312 20.37 -30.78 5.04
CA VAL A 312 19.56 -31.13 6.22
C VAL A 312 18.74 -32.40 5.98
N GLU A 313 18.56 -33.23 7.01
CA GLU A 313 17.78 -34.48 6.92
C GLU A 313 16.29 -34.20 6.66
N LYS A 314 15.73 -33.30 7.47
CA LYS A 314 14.34 -32.81 7.41
C LYS A 314 14.34 -31.33 7.13
N TYR A 315 13.36 -30.90 6.34
CA TYR A 315 13.19 -29.50 5.94
C TYR A 315 11.94 -28.94 6.62
N TYR A 316 12.14 -27.94 7.46
CA TYR A 316 11.08 -27.31 8.25
C TYR A 316 10.79 -25.90 7.75
N LEU A 317 9.71 -25.30 8.26
CA LEU A 317 9.32 -23.94 7.88
C LEU A 317 10.43 -22.91 8.15
N TYR A 318 11.18 -23.07 9.23
CA TYR A 318 12.31 -22.19 9.57
C TYR A 318 13.52 -22.34 8.64
N ASP A 319 13.54 -23.31 7.71
CA ASP A 319 14.58 -23.42 6.67
C ASP A 319 14.23 -22.67 5.38
N SER A 320 12.97 -22.21 5.26
CA SER A 320 12.45 -21.61 4.02
C SER A 320 13.09 -20.29 3.64
N PHE A 321 13.67 -19.58 4.61
CA PHE A 321 14.32 -18.29 4.40
C PHE A 321 15.83 -18.35 4.44
N ALA A 322 16.44 -19.49 4.81
CA ALA A 322 17.89 -19.62 4.89
C ALA A 322 18.52 -19.39 3.51
N ALA A 323 19.63 -18.64 3.46
CA ALA A 323 20.40 -18.48 2.24
C ALA A 323 20.95 -19.84 1.79
N LEU A 324 20.72 -20.19 0.51
CA LEU A 324 21.27 -21.43 -0.07
C LEU A 324 22.72 -21.27 -0.52
N ILE A 325 23.09 -20.03 -0.88
CA ILE A 325 24.41 -19.65 -1.36
C ILE A 325 24.72 -18.32 -0.67
N GLN A 326 25.92 -18.22 -0.10
CA GLN A 326 26.45 -16.95 0.41
C GLN A 326 27.30 -16.32 -0.68
N HIS A 327 26.93 -15.12 -1.11
CA HIS A 327 27.71 -14.34 -2.05
C HIS A 327 27.49 -12.85 -1.77
N GLU A 328 28.57 -12.08 -1.80
CA GLU A 328 28.54 -10.62 -1.72
C GLU A 328 29.09 -10.09 -3.05
N THR A 329 28.23 -9.45 -3.84
CA THR A 329 28.65 -8.66 -5.01
C THR A 329 28.43 -7.20 -4.71
N ARG A 330 29.42 -6.37 -5.03
CA ARG A 330 29.27 -4.91 -5.03
C ARG A 330 29.23 -4.43 -6.47
N TYR A 331 28.35 -3.47 -6.74
CA TYR A 331 28.20 -2.86 -8.04
C TYR A 331 28.40 -1.35 -7.90
N GLU A 332 29.23 -0.78 -8.76
CA GLU A 332 29.30 0.66 -8.94
C GLU A 332 28.00 1.16 -9.58
N TYR A 333 27.50 2.32 -9.14
CA TYR A 333 26.19 2.82 -9.55
C TYR A 333 26.02 2.92 -11.08
N GLY A 334 27.01 3.51 -11.77
CA GLY A 334 26.96 3.68 -13.22
C GLY A 334 27.06 2.37 -14.02
N ASP A 335 27.61 1.31 -13.43
CA ASP A 335 27.61 -0.01 -14.05
C ASP A 335 26.28 -0.73 -13.80
N ALA A 336 25.68 -0.54 -12.62
CA ALA A 336 24.34 -1.04 -12.33
C ALA A 336 23.28 -0.43 -13.26
N GLU A 337 23.35 0.87 -13.53
CA GLU A 337 22.47 1.58 -14.47
C GLU A 337 22.48 0.93 -15.87
N LYS A 338 23.67 0.72 -16.44
CA LYS A 338 23.83 0.06 -17.74
C LYS A 338 23.25 -1.36 -17.74
N GLN A 339 23.47 -2.12 -16.66
CA GLN A 339 22.95 -3.48 -16.54
C GLN A 339 21.41 -3.49 -16.45
N ILE A 340 20.81 -2.54 -15.73
CA ILE A 340 19.35 -2.39 -15.63
C ILE A 340 18.76 -2.08 -17.01
N ILE A 341 19.28 -1.08 -17.72
CA ILE A 341 18.82 -0.72 -19.07
C ILE A 341 18.96 -1.90 -20.03
N ALA A 342 20.09 -2.62 -19.98
CA ALA A 342 20.30 -3.80 -20.80
C ALA A 342 19.32 -4.95 -20.46
N SER A 343 18.97 -5.12 -19.17
CA SER A 343 18.10 -6.22 -18.71
C SER A 343 16.66 -6.11 -19.23
N VAL A 344 16.21 -4.89 -19.53
CA VAL A 344 14.87 -4.63 -20.06
C VAL A 344 14.80 -4.65 -21.59
N ALA A 345 15.88 -5.06 -22.29
CA ALA A 345 15.89 -5.24 -23.74
C ALA A 345 14.72 -6.06 -24.32
N PRO A 346 14.25 -7.14 -23.66
CA PRO A 346 13.10 -7.91 -24.16
C PRO A 346 11.77 -7.13 -24.17
N LEU A 347 11.68 -5.99 -23.46
CA LEU A 347 10.49 -5.14 -23.43
C LEU A 347 10.41 -4.15 -24.61
N GLY A 348 11.44 -4.14 -25.47
CA GLY A 348 11.49 -3.32 -26.66
C GLY A 348 12.17 -1.97 -26.47
N LYS A 349 12.62 -1.38 -27.58
CA LYS A 349 13.44 -0.16 -27.59
C LYS A 349 12.72 1.05 -26.99
N ASP A 350 11.42 1.15 -27.21
CA ASP A 350 10.63 2.27 -26.70
C ASP A 350 10.61 2.26 -25.17
N TYR A 351 10.42 1.08 -24.55
CA TYR A 351 10.49 0.94 -23.10
C TYR A 351 11.91 1.19 -22.58
N GLN A 352 12.93 0.62 -23.24
CA GLN A 352 14.33 0.87 -22.88
C GLN A 352 14.72 2.35 -22.93
N ALA A 353 14.08 3.16 -23.76
CA ALA A 353 14.34 4.60 -23.84
C ALA A 353 13.70 5.39 -22.68
N THR A 354 12.81 4.76 -21.91
CA THR A 354 12.13 5.37 -20.74
C THR A 354 12.73 4.97 -19.39
N VAL A 355 13.59 3.95 -19.39
CA VAL A 355 14.34 3.46 -18.22
C VAL A 355 15.74 4.07 -18.26
#